data_AF-A0AA38L8R8-F1
#
_entry.id   AF-A0AA38L8R8-F1
#
_cell.length_a   1.000
_cell.length_b   1.000
_cell.length_c   1.000
_cell.angle_alpha   90.00
_cell.angle_beta   90.00
_cell.angle_gamma   90.00
#
_symmetry.space_group_name_H-M   'P 1'
#
loop_
_entity.id
_entity.type
_entity.pdbx_description
1 polymer ?
#
loop_
_entity_poly.entity_id
_entity_poly.type
_entity_poly.pdbx_seq_one_letter_code
_entity_poly.pdbx_strand_id
1 'polypeptide(L)' 'TSALVVKMTSIRLTLTISVANRWKFHQMDVKSAFLHGDLEEEIYMEQPP' A
#
# COMPACT_ATOMS: atom_id res chain seq x y z
N THR A 1 14.10 1.98 2.86
CA THR A 1 13.20 2.35 1.76
C THR A 1 12.33 1.15 1.40
N SER A 2 11.11 1.07 1.94
CA SER A 2 10.17 0.02 1.57
C SER A 2 9.03 0.66 0.78
N ALA A 3 9.20 0.73 -0.54
CA ALA A 3 8.09 1.10 -1.43
C ALA A 3 7.09 -0.07 -1.44
N LEU A 4 5.82 0.19 -1.14
CA LEU A 4 4.76 -0.81 -1.27
C LEU A 4 4.51 -1.08 -2.75
N VAL A 5 5.18 -2.10 -3.30
CA VAL A 5 4.97 -2.55 -4.67
C VAL A 5 3.83 -3.56 -4.68
N VAL A 6 2.65 -3.11 -5.10
CA VAL A 6 1.52 -4.03 -5.34
C VAL A 6 1.82 -4.87 -6.57
N LYS A 7 1.78 -6.20 -6.42
CA LYS A 7 1.94 -7.13 -7.55
C LYS A 7 0.65 -7.18 -8.38
N MET A 8 0.79 -7.26 -9.70
CA MET A 8 -0.35 -7.37 -10.62
C MET A 8 -1.25 -8.58 -10.32
N THR A 9 -0.68 -9.68 -9.81
CA THR A 9 -1.45 -10.85 -9.37
C THR A 9 -2.42 -10.53 -8.24
N SER A 10 -2.00 -9.72 -7.27
CA SER A 10 -2.86 -9.28 -6.16
C SER A 10 -4.01 -8.40 -6.65
N ILE A 11 -3.74 -7.47 -7.58
CA ILE A 11 -4.77 -6.62 -8.20
C ILE A 11 -5.84 -7.48 -8.87
N ARG A 12 -5.42 -8.46 -9.70
CA ARG A 12 -6.35 -9.36 -10.38
C ARG A 12 -7.17 -10.19 -9.41
N LEU A 13 -6.56 -10.72 -8.35
CA LEU A 13 -7.27 -11.50 -7.34
C LEU A 13 -8.37 -10.66 -6.66
N THR A 14 -8.04 -9.46 -6.20
CA THR A 14 -9.00 -8.56 -5.58
C THR A 14 -10.15 -8.20 -6.52
N LEU A 15 -9.85 -7.98 -7.81
CA LEU A 15 -10.88 -7.70 -8.82
C LEU A 15 -11.81 -8.90 -9.01
N THR A 16 -11.26 -10.11 -9.16
CA THR A 16 -12.04 -11.35 -9.30
C THR A 16 -12.98 -11.56 -8.12
N ILE A 17 -12.49 -11.37 -6.89
CA ILE A 17 -13.31 -11.49 -5.68
C ILE A 17 -14.41 -10.43 -5.67
N SER A 18 -14.09 -9.19 -6.04
CA SER A 18 -15.05 -8.08 -6.04
C SER A 18 -16.20 -8.32 -7.04
N VAL A 19 -15.87 -8.80 -8.25
CA VAL A 19 -16.86 -9.14 -9.27
C VAL A 19 -17.72 -10.34 -8.84
N ALA A 20 -17.10 -11.39 -8.28
CA ALA A 20 -17.82 -12.57 -7.80
C ALA A 20 -18.85 -12.22 -6.72
N ASN A 21 -18.53 -11.25 -5.85
CA ASN A 21 -19.42 -10.80 -4.79
C ASN A 21 -20.30 -9.60 -5.18
N ARG A 22 -20.26 -9.15 -6.44
CA ARG A 22 -20.98 -7.95 -6.94
C ARG A 22 -20.74 -6.71 -6.07
N TRP A 23 -19.53 -6.57 -5.54
CA TRP A 23 -19.17 -5.41 -4.73
C TRP A 23 -19.06 -4.16 -5.59
N LYS A 24 -19.52 -3.03 -5.03
CA LYS A 24 -19.29 -1.73 -5.65
C LYS A 24 -17.80 -1.42 -5.57
N PHE A 25 -17.18 -1.28 -6.72
CA PHE A 25 -15.76 -0.94 -6.81
C PHE A 25 -15.60 0.58 -6.90
N HIS A 26 -14.83 1.13 -5.98
CA HIS A 26 -14.44 2.53 -6.02
C HIS A 26 -12.93 2.57 -6.24
N GLN A 27 -12.51 3.15 -7.36
CA GLN A 27 -11.10 3.34 -7.63
C GLN A 27 -10.57 4.46 -6.75
N MET A 28 -9.65 4.12 -5.85
CA MET A 28 -8.91 5.11 -5.07
C MET A 28 -7.67 5.50 -5.88
N ASP A 29 -7.54 6.77 -6.25
CA ASP A 29 -6.32 7.29 -6.85
C ASP A 29 -5.25 7.37 -5.75
N VAL A 30 -4.53 6.27 -5.56
CA VAL A 30 -3.45 6.20 -4.57
C VAL A 30 -2.22 6.86 -5.19
N LYS A 31 -2.13 8.17 -5.01
CA LYS A 31 -0.84 8.85 -5.12
C LYS A 31 0.06 8.27 -4.04
N SER A 32 1.26 7.82 -4.40
CA SER A 32 2.24 7.33 -3.42
C SER A 32 2.29 8.31 -2.25
N ALA A 33 1.77 7.86 -1.09
CA ALA A 33 1.95 8.57 0.17
C ALA A 33 3.41 8.37 0.58
N PHE A 34 4.27 9.14 -0.06
CA PHE A 34 5.55 9.45 0.52
C PHE A 34 5.22 10.19 1.82
N LEU A 35 5.51 9.57 2.95
CA LEU A 35 5.56 10.24 4.25
C LEU A 35 6.72 11.26 4.17
N HIS A 36 6.51 12.38 3.48
CA HIS A 36 7.35 13.58 3.51
C HIS A 36 6.73 14.58 4.50
N GLY A 37 6.31 14.09 5.67
CA GLY A 37 6.28 14.93 6.85
C GLY A 37 7.68 14.90 7.43
N ASP A 38 8.23 16.05 7.80
CA ASP A 38 9.41 16.05 8.67
C ASP A 38 9.07 15.18 9.89
N LEU A 39 9.89 14.16 10.12
CA LEU A 39 9.70 13.24 11.21
C LEU A 39 10.11 13.98 12.49
N GLU A 40 9.15 14.55 13.22
CA GLU A 40 9.40 15.25 14.49
C GLU A 40 9.84 14.30 15.63
N GLU A 41 9.68 12.98 15.45
CA GLU A 41 10.10 11.96 16.42
C GLU A 41 11.48 11.36 16.06
N GLU A 42 12.44 11.41 16.99
CA GLU A 42 13.67 10.64 16.87
C GLU A 42 13.38 9.13 16.90
N ILE A 43 13.39 8.49 15.73
CA ILE A 43 13.31 7.03 15.63
C ILE A 43 14.70 6.45 15.96
N TYR A 44 14.83 5.85 17.14
CA TYR A 44 15.98 5.03 17.49
C TYR A 44 15.83 3.65 16.82
N MET A 45 16.74 3.29 15.92
CA MET A 45 16.82 1.94 15.35
C MET A 45 18.10 1.25 15.84
N GLU A 46 17.95 0.05 16.41
CA GLU A 46 19.07 -0.85 16.68
C GLU A 46 19.42 -1.58 15.37
N GLN A 47 20.69 -1.47 14.94
CA GLN A 47 21.13 -2.22 13.77
C GLN A 47 21.29 -3.70 14.13
N PRO A 48 20.73 -4.63 13.32
CA PRO A 48 21.01 -6.04 13.49
C PRO A 48 22.50 -6.33 13.21
N PRO A 49 23.09 -7.35 13.86
CA PRO A 49 24.50 -7.71 13.72
C PRO A 49 24.87 -8.20 12.30
#